data_AF-A0AAW3I2B1-F1
#
_entry.id   AF-A0AAW3I2B1-F1
#
_cell.length_a   1.000
_cell.length_b   1.000
_cell.length_c   1.000
_cell.angle_alpha   90.00
_cell.angle_beta   90.00
_cell.angle_gamma   90.00
#
_symmetry.space_group_name_H-M   'P 1'
#
loop_
_entity.id
_entity.type
_entity.pdbx_description
1 polymer ?
#
loop_
_entity_poly.entity_id
_entity_poly.type
_entity_poly.pdbx_seq_one_letter_code
_entity_poly.pdbx_strand_id
1 'polypeptide(L)'
;MKKLAASLLVATACLSSAMAQSMPEPVLSAKAWLLLDETSGQVIASHAATTRIEPASLTKIMTAYVVFEALNKKELTPDQTVLISTRAWKVPAGSSKMFLEPGSKVTVDDLLRGLMIQSGNDAAIALAEAVSGSVEAFVARMNDTAARLGLHATHFASPHGLPDPGTYSTASDLSILATRFIRDFPQLYKTYDSAKQFTFNKITQPNRNRLLWLDPSVDGLKTGHTESAGYCIIASARRPNGADQRRLITVVVGTASDKLRTQESRQLLEWGFQGFNTIKLYARGQEVATPEVWKGASDSLKAGFARDAYVTVPAGAKVEPVWTPQQPLVAPIAAQQTVGALRVMVDGKPAMQFPVVALEPVAEAGFAGRAWDSVRMWWRGHSG
;
A
#
# COMPACT_ATOMS: atom_id res chain seq x y z
N MET A 1 55.89 -52.72 31.01
CA MET A 1 54.46 -52.93 30.67
C MET A 1 53.63 -51.87 31.39
N LYS A 2 53.35 -50.73 30.75
CA LYS A 2 52.46 -49.69 31.28
C LYS A 2 51.34 -49.48 30.27
N LYS A 3 50.10 -49.60 30.75
CA LYS A 3 48.86 -49.75 29.98
C LYS A 3 48.43 -48.42 29.35
N LEU A 4 48.02 -48.49 28.08
CA LEU A 4 47.28 -47.46 27.35
C LEU A 4 45.88 -47.28 27.96
N ALA A 5 45.47 -46.03 28.12
CA ALA A 5 44.06 -45.63 28.22
C ALA A 5 43.91 -44.27 27.51
N ALA A 6 43.53 -44.31 26.24
CA ALA A 6 43.15 -43.13 25.48
C ALA A 6 41.62 -42.96 25.62
N SER A 7 41.21 -42.00 26.42
CA SER A 7 39.80 -41.61 26.57
C SER A 7 39.37 -40.80 25.35
N LEU A 8 38.48 -41.38 24.54
CA LEU A 8 37.85 -40.71 23.40
C LEU A 8 36.71 -39.81 23.93
N LEU A 9 36.94 -38.50 24.03
CA LEU A 9 35.88 -37.53 24.30
C LEU A 9 35.03 -37.37 23.03
N VAL A 10 33.84 -37.96 23.03
CA VAL A 10 32.81 -37.67 22.03
C VAL A 10 32.20 -36.31 22.39
N ALA A 11 32.65 -35.26 21.72
CA ALA A 11 32.01 -33.95 21.80
C ALA A 11 30.68 -34.00 21.03
N THR A 12 29.59 -34.25 21.73
CA THR A 12 28.23 -33.98 21.25
C THR A 12 28.10 -32.47 21.04
N ALA A 13 28.34 -32.02 19.82
CA ALA A 13 27.95 -30.69 19.37
C ALA A 13 26.43 -30.64 19.35
N CYS A 14 25.84 -30.06 20.40
CA CYS A 14 24.45 -29.61 20.35
C CYS A 14 24.34 -28.56 19.25
N LEU A 15 23.94 -28.99 18.05
CA LEU A 15 23.41 -28.10 17.02
C LEU A 15 22.12 -27.52 17.57
N SER A 16 22.23 -26.43 18.32
CA SER A 16 21.10 -25.56 18.60
C SER A 16 20.59 -25.08 17.25
N SER A 17 19.50 -25.68 16.78
CA SER A 17 18.70 -25.12 15.71
C SER A 17 18.27 -23.74 16.19
N ALA A 18 18.92 -22.71 15.66
CA ALA A 18 18.50 -21.34 15.86
C ALA A 18 17.12 -21.22 15.22
N MET A 19 16.07 -21.51 16.00
CA MET A 19 14.72 -21.11 15.63
C MET A 19 14.79 -19.60 15.43
N ALA A 20 14.44 -19.13 14.23
CA ALA A 20 14.39 -17.72 13.93
C ALA A 20 13.53 -17.04 15.01
N GLN A 21 14.16 -16.35 15.95
CA GLN A 21 13.43 -15.62 16.98
C GLN A 21 12.78 -14.43 16.28
N SER A 22 11.47 -14.53 16.06
CA SER A 22 10.67 -13.42 15.56
C SER A 22 10.86 -12.22 16.50
N MET A 23 11.30 -11.08 15.97
CA MET A 23 11.38 -9.87 16.79
C MET A 23 10.00 -9.56 17.37
N PRO A 24 9.90 -9.28 18.69
CA PRO A 24 8.63 -8.99 19.32
C PRO A 24 7.99 -7.76 18.67
N GLU A 25 6.67 -7.82 18.52
CA GLU A 25 5.89 -6.69 18.01
C GLU A 25 6.05 -5.48 18.95
N PRO A 26 6.30 -4.27 18.42
CA PRO A 26 6.45 -3.08 19.25
C PRO A 26 5.13 -2.70 19.91
N VAL A 27 5.19 -2.25 21.16
CA VAL A 27 4.04 -1.66 21.87
C VAL A 27 3.98 -0.17 21.56
N LEU A 28 2.98 0.25 20.78
CA LEU A 28 2.83 1.64 20.36
C LEU A 28 1.85 2.43 21.23
N SER A 29 2.21 3.66 21.58
CA SER A 29 1.32 4.60 22.26
C SER A 29 0.43 5.37 21.26
N ALA A 30 -0.52 4.66 20.64
CA ALA A 30 -1.44 5.20 19.63
C ALA A 30 -2.85 4.59 19.75
N LYS A 31 -3.89 5.33 19.34
CA LYS A 31 -5.29 4.83 19.33
C LYS A 31 -5.49 3.72 18.31
N ALA A 32 -4.92 3.87 17.11
CA ALA A 32 -4.97 2.89 16.05
C ALA A 32 -3.70 2.97 15.20
N TRP A 33 -3.25 1.85 14.66
CA TRP A 33 -2.10 1.83 13.76
C TRP A 33 -2.09 0.61 12.83
N LEU A 34 -1.35 0.71 11.73
CA LEU A 34 -1.18 -0.36 10.74
C LEU A 34 0.21 -0.26 10.10
N LEU A 35 0.85 -1.40 9.89
CA LEU A 35 2.05 -1.56 9.06
C LEU A 35 1.73 -2.41 7.83
N LEU A 36 1.90 -1.83 6.65
CA LEU A 36 1.69 -2.44 5.35
C LEU A 36 3.03 -2.63 4.64
N ASP A 37 3.30 -3.83 4.17
CA ASP A 37 4.24 -4.03 3.08
C ASP A 37 3.54 -3.73 1.75
N GLU A 38 3.86 -2.58 1.18
CA GLU A 38 3.21 -2.14 -0.06
C GLU A 38 3.66 -2.99 -1.25
N THR A 39 4.88 -3.54 -1.20
CA THR A 39 5.44 -4.34 -2.29
C THR A 39 4.71 -5.68 -2.44
N SER A 40 4.42 -6.38 -1.33
CA SER A 40 3.59 -7.59 -1.35
C SER A 40 2.08 -7.32 -1.26
N GLY A 41 1.69 -6.16 -0.74
CA GLY A 41 0.31 -5.83 -0.39
C GLY A 41 -0.16 -6.45 0.93
N GLN A 42 0.74 -6.99 1.76
CA GLN A 42 0.39 -7.62 3.03
C GLN A 42 0.43 -6.63 4.19
N VAL A 43 -0.62 -6.62 5.00
CA VAL A 43 -0.57 -6.04 6.34
C VAL A 43 0.31 -6.94 7.21
N ILE A 44 1.43 -6.40 7.70
CA ILE A 44 2.37 -7.12 8.57
C ILE A 44 1.79 -7.20 9.99
N ALA A 45 1.33 -6.07 10.52
CA ALA A 45 0.72 -5.98 11.84
C ALA A 45 -0.21 -4.77 11.90
N SER A 46 -1.17 -4.79 12.83
CA SER A 46 -2.08 -3.67 13.03
C SER A 46 -2.79 -3.74 14.38
N HIS A 47 -3.23 -2.58 14.86
CA HIS A 47 -4.05 -2.44 16.06
C HIS A 47 -5.23 -1.51 15.77
N ALA A 48 -6.45 -1.95 16.09
CA ALA A 48 -7.69 -1.22 15.86
C ALA A 48 -7.84 -0.70 14.42
N ALA A 49 -7.35 -1.46 13.44
CA ALA A 49 -7.15 -0.96 12.08
C ALA A 49 -8.44 -0.61 11.33
N THR A 50 -9.53 -1.30 11.66
CA THR A 50 -10.86 -1.12 11.08
C THR A 50 -11.78 -0.23 11.94
N THR A 51 -11.28 0.28 13.07
CA THR A 51 -12.03 1.18 13.94
C THR A 51 -12.14 2.55 13.28
N ARG A 52 -13.34 3.14 13.31
CA ARG A 52 -13.56 4.50 12.80
C ARG A 52 -12.79 5.50 13.65
N ILE A 53 -12.00 6.34 12.98
CA ILE A 53 -11.20 7.40 13.57
C ILE A 53 -11.44 8.72 12.84
N GLU A 54 -11.16 9.83 13.51
CA GLU A 54 -11.06 11.13 12.85
C GLU A 54 -9.69 11.22 12.14
N PRO A 55 -9.65 11.38 10.80
CA PRO A 55 -8.39 11.38 10.06
C PRO A 55 -7.62 12.72 10.16
N ALA A 56 -8.24 13.77 10.70
CA ALA A 56 -7.70 15.13 10.69
C ALA A 56 -7.16 15.51 9.28
N SER A 57 -6.00 16.17 9.21
CA SER A 57 -5.36 16.54 7.94
C SER A 57 -4.85 15.37 7.08
N LEU A 58 -4.96 14.11 7.51
CA LEU A 58 -4.74 12.98 6.60
C LEU A 58 -5.77 12.97 5.46
N THR A 59 -6.94 13.59 5.67
CA THR A 59 -7.94 13.91 4.64
C THR A 59 -7.34 14.57 3.40
N LYS A 60 -6.30 15.38 3.57
CA LYS A 60 -5.67 16.11 2.45
C LYS A 60 -5.00 15.19 1.44
N ILE A 61 -4.73 13.93 1.78
CA ILE A 61 -4.28 12.93 0.81
C ILE A 61 -5.38 12.65 -0.22
N MET A 62 -6.64 12.54 0.20
CA MET A 62 -7.77 12.41 -0.72
C MET A 62 -7.96 13.68 -1.56
N THR A 63 -7.84 14.86 -0.95
CA THR A 63 -7.89 16.13 -1.67
C THR A 63 -6.81 16.20 -2.75
N ALA A 64 -5.57 15.85 -2.41
CA ALA A 64 -4.48 15.79 -3.37
C ALA A 64 -4.71 14.72 -4.44
N TYR A 65 -5.24 13.54 -4.08
CA TYR A 65 -5.58 12.47 -5.03
C TYR A 65 -6.55 12.98 -6.11
N VAL A 66 -7.64 13.64 -5.70
CA VAL A 66 -8.64 14.20 -6.63
C VAL A 66 -8.05 15.31 -7.51
N VAL A 67 -7.21 16.17 -6.94
CA VAL A 67 -6.51 17.22 -7.72
C VAL A 67 -5.52 16.61 -8.70
N PHE A 68 -4.79 15.55 -8.32
CA PHE A 68 -3.86 14.85 -9.19
C PHE A 68 -4.57 14.15 -10.34
N GLU A 69 -5.78 13.61 -10.13
CA GLU A 69 -6.62 13.13 -11.23
C GLU A 69 -6.99 14.24 -12.20
N ALA A 70 -7.35 15.43 -11.71
CA ALA A 70 -7.66 16.57 -12.56
C ALA A 70 -6.43 17.03 -13.37
N LEU A 71 -5.24 17.05 -12.76
CA LEU A 71 -3.98 17.32 -13.45
C LEU A 71 -3.68 16.29 -14.55
N ASN A 72 -3.79 15.00 -14.25
CA ASN A 72 -3.55 13.93 -15.23
C ASN A 72 -4.55 13.98 -16.40
N LYS A 73 -5.80 14.36 -16.13
CA LYS A 73 -6.84 14.55 -17.15
C LYS A 73 -6.74 15.90 -17.87
N LYS A 74 -5.79 16.76 -17.49
CA LYS A 74 -5.62 18.13 -18.01
C LYS A 74 -6.87 19.02 -17.80
N GLU A 75 -7.69 18.69 -16.81
CA GLU A 75 -8.79 19.55 -16.32
C GLU A 75 -8.23 20.77 -15.58
N LEU A 76 -6.99 20.65 -15.08
CA LEU A 76 -6.25 21.65 -14.33
C LEU A 76 -4.78 21.58 -14.78
N THR A 77 -4.05 22.70 -14.77
CA THR A 77 -2.59 22.70 -15.00
C THR A 77 -1.85 23.29 -13.78
N PRO A 78 -0.59 22.90 -13.52
CA PRO A 78 0.15 23.41 -12.36
C PRO A 78 0.38 24.93 -12.39
N ASP A 79 0.53 25.52 -13.57
CA ASP A 79 0.77 26.94 -13.82
C ASP A 79 -0.52 27.78 -13.84
N GLN A 80 -1.69 27.14 -13.91
CA GLN A 80 -2.97 27.83 -13.83
C GLN A 80 -3.07 28.59 -12.52
N THR A 81 -3.55 29.83 -12.59
CA THR A 81 -3.80 30.65 -11.40
C THR A 81 -5.25 30.51 -10.93
N VAL A 82 -5.41 30.38 -9.62
CA VAL A 82 -6.69 30.27 -8.92
C VAL A 82 -6.95 31.58 -8.20
N LEU A 83 -8.14 32.16 -8.39
CA LEU A 83 -8.60 33.31 -7.64
C LEU A 83 -9.00 32.86 -6.22
N ILE A 84 -8.34 33.40 -5.20
CA ILE A 84 -8.58 33.00 -3.82
C ILE A 84 -9.91 33.57 -3.33
N SER A 85 -10.84 32.69 -2.97
CA SER A 85 -12.14 33.07 -2.44
C SER A 85 -12.07 33.55 -1.00
N THR A 86 -13.08 34.33 -0.58
CA THR A 86 -13.27 34.66 0.83
C THR A 86 -13.49 33.40 1.69
N ARG A 87 -14.08 32.34 1.12
CA ARG A 87 -14.29 31.05 1.82
C ARG A 87 -12.95 30.40 2.17
N ALA A 88 -12.02 30.34 1.22
CA ALA A 88 -10.67 29.80 1.45
C ALA A 88 -9.92 30.58 2.55
N TRP A 89 -10.03 31.91 2.55
CA TRP A 89 -9.42 32.76 3.57
C TRP A 89 -10.04 32.62 4.97
N LYS A 90 -11.36 32.37 5.06
CA LYS A 90 -12.11 32.28 6.32
C LYS A 90 -11.95 30.96 7.09
N VAL A 91 -11.00 30.11 6.71
CA VAL A 91 -10.68 28.91 7.53
C VAL A 91 -10.34 29.30 8.97
N PRO A 92 -10.67 28.47 9.99
CA PRO A 92 -10.54 28.86 11.39
C PRO A 92 -9.15 29.39 11.77
N ALA A 93 -9.15 30.43 12.61
CA ALA A 93 -7.93 30.97 13.20
C ALA A 93 -7.21 29.88 14.02
N GLY A 94 -5.87 29.87 13.98
CA GLY A 94 -5.06 28.84 14.64
C GLY A 94 -4.93 27.51 13.88
N SER A 95 -5.69 27.32 12.80
CA SER A 95 -5.51 26.16 11.91
C SER A 95 -4.36 26.37 10.91
N SER A 96 -3.80 25.28 10.38
CA SER A 96 -2.73 25.34 9.37
C SER A 96 -3.21 26.03 8.09
N LYS A 97 -2.46 27.02 7.61
CA LYS A 97 -2.80 27.82 6.42
C LYS A 97 -1.54 28.28 5.68
N MET A 98 -1.68 28.54 4.38
CA MET A 98 -0.70 29.24 3.56
C MET A 98 -0.74 30.76 3.74
N PHE A 99 -1.78 31.27 4.43
CA PHE A 99 -2.05 32.69 4.58
C PHE A 99 -2.43 33.35 3.24
N LEU A 100 -3.29 32.66 2.47
CA LEU A 100 -3.78 33.18 1.19
C LEU A 100 -4.64 34.45 1.40
N GLU A 101 -4.47 35.45 0.54
CA GLU A 101 -5.22 36.70 0.61
C GLU A 101 -6.45 36.64 -0.33
N PRO A 102 -7.66 37.03 0.12
CA PRO A 102 -8.85 37.08 -0.74
C PRO A 102 -8.62 37.95 -1.98
N GLY A 103 -9.03 37.46 -3.14
CA GLY A 103 -8.88 38.17 -4.41
C GLY A 103 -7.48 38.10 -5.03
N SER A 104 -6.49 37.57 -4.32
CA SER A 104 -5.18 37.26 -4.90
C SER A 104 -5.29 36.08 -5.89
N LYS A 105 -4.28 35.94 -6.76
CA LYS A 105 -4.14 34.83 -7.70
C LYS A 105 -2.93 34.00 -7.33
N VAL A 106 -3.12 32.70 -7.11
CA VAL A 106 -2.04 31.77 -6.71
C VAL A 106 -2.04 30.58 -7.65
N THR A 107 -0.85 30.09 -8.02
CA THR A 107 -0.72 28.94 -8.93
C THR A 107 -1.20 27.65 -8.27
N VAL A 108 -1.69 26.71 -9.07
CA VAL A 108 -2.04 25.36 -8.60
C VAL A 108 -0.83 24.65 -7.99
N ASP A 109 0.38 24.83 -8.55
CA ASP A 109 1.63 24.29 -8.00
C ASP A 109 1.89 24.78 -6.57
N ASP A 110 1.79 26.10 -6.33
CA ASP A 110 1.96 26.69 -5.00
C ASP A 110 0.89 26.19 -4.02
N LEU A 111 -0.37 26.12 -4.46
CA LEU A 111 -1.47 25.61 -3.64
C LEU A 111 -1.25 24.14 -3.26
N LEU A 112 -0.77 23.30 -4.17
CA LEU A 112 -0.44 21.90 -3.90
C LEU A 112 0.74 21.77 -2.94
N ARG A 113 1.79 22.60 -3.10
CA ARG A 113 2.90 22.63 -2.14
C ARG A 113 2.44 23.05 -0.75
N GLY A 114 1.60 24.07 -0.64
CA GLY A 114 1.02 24.47 0.63
C GLY A 114 0.08 23.42 1.23
N LEU A 115 -0.70 22.72 0.42
CA LEU A 115 -1.54 21.60 0.85
C LEU A 115 -0.69 20.46 1.43
N MET A 116 0.35 20.03 0.73
CA MET A 116 1.12 18.84 1.10
C MET A 116 2.16 19.13 2.20
N ILE A 117 2.89 20.23 2.10
CA ILE A 117 4.03 20.55 2.99
C ILE A 117 3.54 21.25 4.25
N GLN A 118 2.79 22.34 4.10
CA GLN A 118 2.31 23.17 5.22
C GLN A 118 0.99 22.67 5.80
N SER A 119 0.30 21.77 5.10
CA SER A 119 -1.03 21.30 5.48
C SER A 119 -2.09 22.40 5.46
N GLY A 120 -1.98 23.36 4.53
CA GLY A 120 -2.85 24.53 4.43
C GLY A 120 -4.32 24.17 4.19
N ASN A 121 -5.22 24.61 5.08
CA ASN A 121 -6.66 24.43 4.96
C ASN A 121 -7.26 25.36 3.90
N ASP A 122 -6.74 26.58 3.80
CA ASP A 122 -7.07 27.57 2.79
C ASP A 122 -6.74 27.06 1.38
N ALA A 123 -5.57 26.44 1.20
CA ALA A 123 -5.23 25.75 -0.05
C ALA A 123 -6.18 24.61 -0.40
N ALA A 124 -6.60 23.81 0.58
CA ALA A 124 -7.52 22.72 0.34
C ALA A 124 -8.87 23.22 -0.21
N ILE A 125 -9.38 24.33 0.33
CA ILE A 125 -10.60 24.97 -0.15
C ILE A 125 -10.40 25.56 -1.55
N ALA A 126 -9.31 26.31 -1.76
CA ALA A 126 -9.01 26.92 -3.06
C ALA A 126 -8.86 25.88 -4.18
N LEU A 127 -8.16 24.77 -3.92
CA LEU A 127 -8.02 23.66 -4.86
C LEU A 127 -9.37 22.96 -5.11
N ALA A 128 -10.20 22.81 -4.08
CA ALA A 128 -11.52 22.20 -4.22
C ALA A 128 -12.42 23.03 -5.15
N GLU A 129 -12.46 24.34 -4.92
CA GLU A 129 -13.20 25.29 -5.76
C GLU A 129 -12.64 25.32 -7.20
N ALA A 130 -11.32 25.28 -7.38
CA ALA A 130 -10.69 25.26 -8.70
C ALA A 130 -11.02 24.00 -9.51
N VAL A 131 -11.08 22.83 -8.87
CA VAL A 131 -11.30 21.54 -9.55
C VAL A 131 -12.78 21.27 -9.81
N SER A 132 -13.67 21.60 -8.87
CA SER A 132 -15.08 21.19 -8.94
C SER A 132 -16.07 22.37 -8.95
N GLY A 133 -15.59 23.61 -9.00
CA GLY A 133 -16.42 24.82 -8.98
C GLY A 133 -16.98 25.17 -7.60
N SER A 134 -17.18 24.19 -6.72
CA SER A 134 -17.56 24.37 -5.32
C SER A 134 -16.94 23.32 -4.41
N VAL A 135 -16.88 23.61 -3.12
CA VAL A 135 -16.38 22.66 -2.11
C VAL A 135 -17.32 21.47 -1.98
N GLU A 136 -18.62 21.69 -2.09
CA GLU A 136 -19.65 20.65 -1.97
C GLU A 136 -19.53 19.62 -3.10
N ALA A 137 -19.35 20.09 -4.35
CA ALA A 137 -19.11 19.23 -5.49
C ALA A 137 -17.78 18.48 -5.38
N PHE A 138 -16.74 19.14 -4.84
CA PHE A 138 -15.46 18.50 -4.58
C PHE A 138 -15.56 17.40 -3.52
N VAL A 139 -16.29 17.64 -2.42
CA VAL A 139 -16.52 16.65 -1.37
C VAL A 139 -17.30 15.44 -1.90
N ALA A 140 -18.29 15.65 -2.77
CA ALA A 140 -18.95 14.55 -3.47
C ALA A 140 -17.94 13.73 -4.30
N ARG A 141 -17.08 14.39 -5.08
CA ARG A 141 -16.01 13.75 -5.86
C ARG A 141 -15.00 13.00 -4.97
N MET A 142 -14.68 13.52 -3.77
CA MET A 142 -13.83 12.81 -2.80
C MET A 142 -14.46 11.50 -2.35
N ASN A 143 -15.78 11.50 -2.06
CA ASN A 143 -16.49 10.30 -1.60
C ASN A 143 -16.73 9.30 -2.73
N ASP A 144 -17.00 9.76 -3.96
CA ASP A 144 -17.06 8.90 -5.15
C ASP A 144 -15.71 8.22 -5.41
N THR A 145 -14.62 8.97 -5.26
CA THR A 145 -13.26 8.41 -5.34
C THR A 145 -13.00 7.44 -4.21
N ALA A 146 -13.41 7.74 -2.97
CA ALA A 146 -13.29 6.80 -1.84
C ALA A 146 -13.97 5.46 -2.16
N ALA A 147 -15.21 5.49 -2.68
CA ALA A 147 -15.93 4.29 -3.09
C ALA A 147 -15.21 3.52 -4.21
N ARG A 148 -14.73 4.23 -5.25
CA ARG A 148 -13.99 3.62 -6.38
C ARG A 148 -12.68 2.97 -5.95
N LEU A 149 -12.01 3.52 -4.94
CA LEU A 149 -10.77 2.96 -4.38
C LEU A 149 -11.02 1.83 -3.37
N GLY A 150 -12.29 1.54 -3.03
CA GLY A 150 -12.65 0.50 -2.06
C GLY A 150 -12.48 0.93 -0.60
N LEU A 151 -12.56 2.23 -0.30
CA LEU A 151 -12.47 2.76 1.07
C LEU A 151 -13.84 2.64 1.77
N HIS A 152 -14.18 1.44 2.20
CA HIS A 152 -15.54 1.10 2.66
C HIS A 152 -15.95 1.71 4.00
N ALA A 153 -15.00 2.21 4.79
CA ALA A 153 -15.21 2.78 6.11
C ALA A 153 -14.71 4.22 6.20
N THR A 154 -14.77 4.94 5.07
CA THR A 154 -14.31 6.33 4.95
C THR A 154 -15.39 7.23 4.37
N HIS A 155 -15.54 8.42 4.93
CA HIS A 155 -16.37 9.49 4.40
C HIS A 155 -15.73 10.85 4.74
N PHE A 156 -15.82 11.79 3.82
CA PHE A 156 -15.30 13.14 3.97
C PHE A 156 -16.44 14.15 3.96
N ALA A 157 -16.41 15.10 4.90
CA ALA A 157 -17.30 16.26 4.91
C ALA A 157 -16.60 17.57 4.46
N SER A 158 -15.27 17.53 4.28
CA SER A 158 -14.48 18.69 3.87
C SER A 158 -13.18 18.28 3.18
N PRO A 159 -12.56 19.16 2.37
CA PRO A 159 -11.27 18.88 1.73
C PRO A 159 -10.07 19.03 2.68
N HIS A 160 -10.28 19.60 3.87
CA HIS A 160 -9.18 19.87 4.81
C HIS A 160 -9.11 18.89 5.98
N GLY A 161 -10.23 18.27 6.38
CA GLY A 161 -10.29 17.39 7.55
C GLY A 161 -10.15 18.12 8.88
N LEU A 162 -10.81 19.28 9.02
CA LEU A 162 -11.08 19.86 10.33
C LEU A 162 -12.19 19.04 11.01
N PRO A 163 -12.33 19.09 12.35
CA PRO A 163 -13.28 18.26 13.06
C PRO A 163 -14.70 18.42 12.52
N ASP A 164 -15.29 17.31 12.09
CA ASP A 164 -16.65 17.22 11.59
C ASP A 164 -17.14 15.78 11.81
N PRO A 165 -18.32 15.55 12.43
CA PRO A 165 -18.85 14.20 12.65
C PRO A 165 -19.03 13.38 11.35
N GLY A 166 -19.21 14.05 10.22
CA GLY A 166 -19.26 13.44 8.89
C GLY A 166 -17.89 13.12 8.32
N THR A 167 -16.77 13.46 8.95
CA THR A 167 -15.43 13.08 8.46
C THR A 167 -14.86 11.95 9.31
N TYR A 168 -14.76 10.75 8.73
CA TYR A 168 -14.17 9.59 9.39
C TYR A 168 -13.43 8.69 8.40
N SER A 169 -12.50 7.89 8.89
CA SER A 169 -11.80 6.85 8.12
C SER A 169 -11.35 5.71 9.06
N THR A 170 -10.52 4.80 8.57
CA THR A 170 -9.89 3.73 9.35
C THR A 170 -8.41 3.64 8.98
N ALA A 171 -7.57 3.02 9.82
CA ALA A 171 -6.16 2.85 9.47
C ALA A 171 -5.99 1.95 8.23
N SER A 172 -6.90 0.99 8.03
CA SER A 172 -6.97 0.14 6.83
C SER A 172 -7.30 0.95 5.57
N ASP A 173 -8.33 1.78 5.59
CA ASP A 173 -8.69 2.60 4.41
C ASP A 173 -7.61 3.64 4.10
N LEU A 174 -7.03 4.26 5.13
CA LEU A 174 -5.94 5.21 4.97
C LEU A 174 -4.69 4.57 4.36
N SER A 175 -4.40 3.30 4.66
CA SER A 175 -3.27 2.59 4.03
C SER A 175 -3.54 2.29 2.56
N ILE A 176 -4.78 1.91 2.21
CA ILE A 176 -5.20 1.76 0.80
C ILE A 176 -5.06 3.10 0.07
N LEU A 177 -5.59 4.19 0.64
CA LEU A 177 -5.49 5.52 0.05
C LEU A 177 -4.03 5.93 -0.19
N ALA A 178 -3.15 5.70 0.79
CA ALA A 178 -1.72 5.98 0.64
C ALA A 178 -1.06 5.13 -0.46
N THR A 179 -1.37 3.82 -0.53
CA THR A 179 -0.88 2.94 -1.60
C THR A 179 -1.35 3.43 -2.98
N ARG A 180 -2.63 3.79 -3.12
CA ARG A 180 -3.18 4.31 -4.38
C ARG A 180 -2.54 5.65 -4.75
N PHE A 181 -2.38 6.56 -3.80
CA PHE A 181 -1.72 7.85 -4.02
C PHE A 181 -0.30 7.70 -4.58
N ILE A 182 0.50 6.81 -4.00
CA ILE A 182 1.88 6.54 -4.44
C ILE A 182 1.90 5.84 -5.81
N ARG A 183 1.05 4.83 -6.02
CA ARG A 183 1.06 4.01 -7.24
C ARG A 183 0.49 4.73 -8.46
N ASP A 184 -0.59 5.48 -8.27
CA ASP A 184 -1.32 6.12 -9.36
C ASP A 184 -0.62 7.42 -9.80
N PHE A 185 0.11 8.07 -8.89
CA PHE A 185 0.77 9.37 -9.14
C PHE A 185 2.23 9.43 -8.69
N PRO A 186 3.11 8.50 -9.09
CA PRO A 186 4.47 8.41 -8.55
C PRO A 186 5.32 9.67 -8.77
N GLN A 187 5.12 10.37 -9.89
CA GLN A 187 5.84 11.62 -10.18
C GLN A 187 5.31 12.81 -9.36
N LEU A 188 3.99 12.96 -9.24
CA LEU A 188 3.39 14.04 -8.44
C LEU A 188 3.65 13.82 -6.94
N TYR A 189 3.58 12.57 -6.47
CA TYR A 189 3.99 12.17 -5.13
C TYR A 189 5.41 12.65 -4.82
N LYS A 190 6.37 12.31 -5.67
CA LYS A 190 7.77 12.72 -5.53
C LYS A 190 7.95 14.25 -5.53
N THR A 191 7.18 14.96 -6.36
CA THR A 191 7.28 16.42 -6.48
C THR A 191 6.76 17.16 -5.26
N TYR A 192 5.60 16.75 -4.72
CA TYR A 192 4.88 17.55 -3.72
C TYR A 192 5.06 17.06 -2.28
N ASP A 193 5.15 15.75 -2.07
CA ASP A 193 5.06 15.16 -0.74
C ASP A 193 6.45 14.91 -0.12
N SER A 194 7.40 14.46 -0.94
CA SER A 194 8.80 14.27 -0.53
C SER A 194 9.59 15.59 -0.36
N ALA A 195 8.98 16.73 -0.68
CA ALA A 195 9.61 18.04 -0.54
C ALA A 195 9.76 18.44 0.94
N LYS A 196 10.98 18.77 1.36
CA LYS A 196 11.30 19.08 2.76
C LYS A 196 10.85 20.47 3.22
N GLN A 197 10.75 21.43 2.31
CA GLN A 197 10.33 22.78 2.63
C GLN A 197 9.74 23.47 1.41
N PHE A 198 8.99 24.54 1.66
CA PHE A 198 8.42 25.37 0.61
C PHE A 198 8.38 26.83 1.03
N THR A 199 8.71 27.72 0.10
CA THR A 199 8.72 29.16 0.30
C THR A 199 7.56 29.77 -0.44
N PHE A 200 6.65 30.40 0.29
CA PHE A 200 5.51 31.15 -0.26
C PHE A 200 5.45 32.53 0.38
N ASN A 201 5.21 33.57 -0.42
CA ASN A 201 5.18 34.95 0.05
C ASN A 201 6.38 35.33 0.95
N LYS A 202 7.60 34.95 0.52
CA LYS A 202 8.88 35.15 1.24
C LYS A 202 9.00 34.40 2.57
N ILE A 203 8.05 33.53 2.92
CA ILE A 203 8.07 32.73 4.15
C ILE A 203 8.36 31.28 3.79
N THR A 204 9.50 30.77 4.25
CA THR A 204 9.86 29.36 4.13
C THR A 204 9.27 28.57 5.28
N GLN A 205 8.53 27.52 4.97
CA GLN A 205 7.95 26.62 5.96
C GLN A 205 8.43 25.19 5.72
N PRO A 206 8.86 24.47 6.77
CA PRO A 206 9.26 23.08 6.66
C PRO A 206 8.04 22.18 6.48
N ASN A 207 8.26 21.03 5.84
CA ASN A 207 7.32 19.92 5.87
C ASN A 207 7.09 19.47 7.32
N ARG A 208 5.85 19.19 7.66
CA ARG A 208 5.46 18.74 9.01
C ARG A 208 5.85 17.29 9.28
N ASN A 209 6.17 16.50 8.25
CA ASN A 209 6.65 15.13 8.40
C ASN A 209 8.14 15.11 8.76
N ARG A 210 8.43 15.10 10.07
CA ARG A 210 9.81 15.09 10.61
C ARG A 210 10.64 13.88 10.15
N LEU A 211 10.01 12.78 9.75
CA LEU A 211 10.71 11.58 9.30
C LEU A 211 11.55 11.81 8.04
N LEU A 212 11.18 12.78 7.18
CA LEU A 212 11.96 13.15 5.99
C LEU A 212 13.41 13.60 6.31
N TRP A 213 13.67 14.02 7.55
CA TRP A 213 15.01 14.37 8.02
C TRP A 213 15.67 13.30 8.88
N LEU A 214 14.88 12.39 9.47
CA LEU A 214 15.35 11.40 10.43
C LEU A 214 15.70 10.06 9.76
N ASP A 215 15.08 9.76 8.62
CA ASP A 215 15.33 8.54 7.86
C ASP A 215 15.40 8.89 6.36
N PRO A 216 16.58 8.72 5.71
CA PRO A 216 16.73 9.06 4.28
C PRO A 216 15.94 8.15 3.35
N SER A 217 15.42 7.02 3.84
CA SER A 217 14.53 6.13 3.07
C SER A 217 13.07 6.58 3.09
N VAL A 218 12.69 7.50 3.98
CA VAL A 218 11.33 8.05 4.07
C VAL A 218 11.12 9.09 2.98
N ASP A 219 10.04 8.94 2.21
CA ASP A 219 9.68 9.82 1.10
C ASP A 219 8.26 10.40 1.21
N GLY A 220 7.57 10.19 2.33
CA GLY A 220 6.23 10.72 2.62
C GLY A 220 5.62 10.13 3.91
N LEU A 221 4.31 10.21 4.17
CA LEU A 221 3.31 11.00 3.44
C LEU A 221 2.91 12.26 4.23
N LYS A 222 1.95 12.10 5.14
CA LYS A 222 1.17 13.22 5.65
C LYS A 222 0.98 13.12 7.15
N THR A 223 1.08 14.26 7.81
CA THR A 223 0.71 14.41 9.22
C THR A 223 -0.66 15.09 9.36
N GLY A 224 -1.35 14.79 10.47
CA GLY A 224 -2.59 15.43 10.89
C GLY A 224 -2.69 15.55 12.41
N HIS A 225 -3.38 16.59 12.87
CA HIS A 225 -3.63 16.84 14.28
C HIS A 225 -4.88 17.68 14.46
N THR A 226 -5.74 17.23 15.37
CA THR A 226 -6.82 17.96 16.02
C THR A 226 -6.85 17.48 17.48
N GLU A 227 -7.50 18.22 18.37
CA GLU A 227 -7.61 17.81 19.77
C GLU A 227 -8.31 16.45 19.92
N SER A 228 -9.35 16.21 19.13
CA SER A 228 -10.13 14.96 19.10
C SER A 228 -9.38 13.79 18.45
N ALA A 229 -8.70 14.01 17.32
CA ALA A 229 -7.95 12.97 16.64
C ALA A 229 -6.67 12.58 17.39
N GLY A 230 -6.04 13.53 18.10
CA GLY A 230 -4.65 13.43 18.55
C GLY A 230 -3.67 13.57 17.38
N TYR A 231 -2.41 13.19 17.58
CA TYR A 231 -1.37 13.33 16.56
C TYR A 231 -1.33 12.08 15.65
N CYS A 232 -1.53 12.30 14.34
CA CYS A 232 -1.65 11.24 13.33
C CYS A 232 -0.61 11.40 12.21
N ILE A 233 -0.04 10.30 11.70
CA ILE A 233 0.89 10.28 10.55
C ILE A 233 0.60 9.06 9.68
N ILE A 234 0.71 9.26 8.37
CA ILE A 234 0.99 8.19 7.42
C ILE A 234 2.41 8.40 6.94
N ALA A 235 3.29 7.41 7.12
CA ALA A 235 4.66 7.47 6.61
C ALA A 235 4.87 6.41 5.53
N SER A 236 5.72 6.70 4.56
CA SER A 236 6.19 5.70 3.61
C SER A 236 7.71 5.76 3.50
N ALA A 237 8.32 4.58 3.44
CA ALA A 237 9.75 4.43 3.29
C ALA A 237 10.07 3.35 2.28
N ARG A 238 11.13 3.56 1.49
CA ARG A 238 11.57 2.63 0.45
C ARG A 238 13.04 2.28 0.65
N ARG A 239 13.35 1.01 0.80
CA ARG A 239 14.71 0.50 1.02
C ARG A 239 15.06 -0.60 0.00
N PRO A 240 16.35 -0.83 -0.28
CA PRO A 240 16.78 -1.95 -1.11
C PRO A 240 16.29 -3.30 -0.57
N ASN A 241 15.98 -4.22 -1.48
CA ASN A 241 15.53 -5.57 -1.18
C ASN A 241 16.12 -6.54 -2.21
N GLY A 242 17.41 -6.86 -2.04
CA GLY A 242 18.20 -7.53 -3.08
C GLY A 242 18.34 -6.65 -4.32
N ALA A 243 17.96 -7.18 -5.49
CA ALA A 243 17.92 -6.44 -6.75
C ALA A 243 16.68 -5.52 -6.88
N ASP A 244 15.67 -5.72 -6.04
CA ASP A 244 14.42 -4.96 -6.03
C ASP A 244 14.44 -3.84 -4.98
N GLN A 245 13.35 -3.09 -4.92
CA GLN A 245 13.08 -2.13 -3.85
C GLN A 245 11.84 -2.58 -3.09
N ARG A 246 11.88 -2.45 -1.76
CA ARG A 246 10.76 -2.74 -0.88
C ARG A 246 10.24 -1.46 -0.26
N ARG A 247 8.92 -1.29 -0.24
CA ARG A 247 8.25 -0.15 0.37
C ARG A 247 7.38 -0.59 1.53
N LEU A 248 7.53 0.08 2.66
CA LEU A 248 6.63 -0.02 3.79
C LEU A 248 5.80 1.26 3.91
N ILE A 249 4.56 1.11 4.36
CA ILE A 249 3.65 2.20 4.71
C ILE A 249 3.19 1.97 6.14
N THR A 250 3.30 2.98 6.98
CA THR A 250 2.71 2.99 8.32
C THR A 250 1.58 3.98 8.39
N VAL A 251 0.53 3.63 9.12
CA VAL A 251 -0.53 4.54 9.55
C VAL A 251 -0.52 4.53 11.07
N VAL A 252 -0.37 5.68 11.72
CA VAL A 252 -0.38 5.82 13.18
C VAL A 252 -1.30 6.98 13.53
N VAL A 253 -2.31 6.72 14.36
CA VAL A 253 -3.40 7.66 14.67
C VAL A 253 -3.51 7.85 16.18
N GLY A 254 -3.61 9.12 16.59
CA GLY A 254 -3.98 9.49 17.95
C GLY A 254 -2.91 9.27 19.02
N THR A 255 -1.65 9.58 18.72
CA THR A 255 -0.63 9.69 19.77
C THR A 255 -0.78 11.01 20.54
N ALA A 256 -0.17 11.08 21.73
CA ALA A 256 -0.32 12.23 22.63
C ALA A 256 0.51 13.47 22.22
N SER A 257 1.48 13.34 21.32
CA SER A 257 2.31 14.47 20.87
C SER A 257 2.91 14.27 19.48
N ASP A 258 3.32 15.37 18.84
CA ASP A 258 4.07 15.35 17.57
C ASP A 258 5.34 14.51 17.65
N LYS A 259 6.06 14.60 18.77
CA LYS A 259 7.27 13.81 19.04
C LYS A 259 6.94 12.32 19.09
N LEU A 260 5.95 11.93 19.88
CA LEU A 260 5.52 10.53 20.00
C LEU A 260 5.09 9.97 18.65
N ARG A 261 4.22 10.67 17.92
CA ARG A 261 3.81 10.27 16.57
C ARG A 261 5.00 9.91 15.66
N THR A 262 6.02 10.76 15.66
CA THR A 262 7.24 10.55 14.86
C THR A 262 8.01 9.32 15.34
N GLN A 263 8.15 9.15 16.66
CA GLN A 263 8.87 8.02 17.27
C GLN A 263 8.16 6.68 16.99
N GLU A 264 6.86 6.59 17.23
CA GLU A 264 6.07 5.38 17.03
C GLU A 264 6.08 4.93 15.56
N SER A 265 5.92 5.87 14.63
CA SER A 265 5.97 5.56 13.20
C SER A 265 7.37 5.13 12.75
N ARG A 266 8.43 5.72 13.32
CA ARG A 266 9.81 5.29 13.01
C ARG A 266 10.08 3.89 13.54
N GLN A 267 9.69 3.60 14.78
CA GLN A 267 9.84 2.28 15.40
C GLN A 267 9.13 1.20 14.59
N LEU A 268 7.90 1.49 14.12
CA LEU A 268 7.13 0.55 13.33
C LEU A 268 7.76 0.29 11.95
N LEU A 269 8.32 1.32 11.29
CA LEU A 269 9.09 1.17 10.05
C LEU A 269 10.38 0.35 10.29
N GLU A 270 11.15 0.67 11.33
CA GLU A 270 12.38 -0.04 11.68
C GLU A 270 12.11 -1.53 11.95
N TRP A 271 11.08 -1.82 12.76
CA TRP A 271 10.64 -3.18 13.04
C TRP A 271 10.22 -3.92 11.77
N GLY A 272 9.43 -3.30 10.90
CA GLY A 272 8.98 -3.90 9.64
C GLY A 272 10.11 -4.25 8.68
N PHE A 273 11.14 -3.39 8.59
CA PHE A 273 12.30 -3.64 7.72
C PHE A 273 13.28 -4.64 8.31
N GLN A 274 13.47 -4.67 9.62
CA GLN A 274 14.42 -5.59 10.26
C GLN A 274 13.81 -6.99 10.49
N GLY A 275 12.51 -7.06 10.80
CA GLY A 275 11.87 -8.29 11.25
C GLY A 275 11.25 -9.13 10.15
N PHE A 276 11.16 -8.59 8.93
CA PHE A 276 10.49 -9.24 7.81
C PHE A 276 11.30 -9.08 6.53
N ASN A 277 11.22 -10.08 5.66
CA ASN A 277 11.74 -10.06 4.30
C ASN A 277 10.58 -10.13 3.31
N THR A 278 10.70 -9.45 2.17
CA THR A 278 9.74 -9.57 1.07
C THR A 278 10.40 -10.27 -0.10
N ILE A 279 9.94 -11.49 -0.38
CA ILE A 279 10.54 -12.38 -1.37
C ILE A 279 9.70 -12.31 -2.65
N LYS A 280 10.36 -12.05 -3.78
CA LYS A 280 9.76 -12.23 -5.09
C LYS A 280 9.69 -13.72 -5.39
N LEU A 281 8.48 -14.28 -5.39
CA LEU A 281 8.26 -15.69 -5.71
C LEU A 281 8.38 -15.93 -7.21
N TYR A 282 7.68 -15.10 -7.99
CA TYR A 282 7.64 -15.17 -9.45
C TYR A 282 7.50 -13.77 -10.04
N ALA A 283 8.16 -13.53 -11.17
CA ALA A 283 7.95 -12.33 -11.98
C ALA A 283 6.65 -12.45 -12.80
N ARG A 284 6.10 -11.31 -13.21
CA ARG A 284 4.99 -11.23 -14.16
C ARG A 284 5.30 -12.04 -15.42
N GLY A 285 4.37 -12.90 -15.81
CA GLY A 285 4.51 -13.75 -17.01
C GLY A 285 5.51 -14.88 -16.86
N GLN A 286 6.15 -15.04 -15.70
CA GLN A 286 6.99 -16.21 -15.43
C GLN A 286 6.10 -17.44 -15.30
N GLU A 287 6.47 -18.49 -16.02
CA GLU A 287 5.83 -19.79 -15.95
C GLU A 287 6.06 -20.42 -14.57
N VAL A 288 4.98 -20.86 -13.95
CA VAL A 288 4.96 -21.61 -12.68
C VAL A 288 4.86 -23.10 -12.94
N ALA A 289 4.00 -23.49 -13.90
CA ALA A 289 3.75 -24.88 -14.26
C ALA A 289 3.10 -24.99 -15.65
N THR A 290 3.11 -26.20 -16.21
CA THR A 290 2.50 -26.55 -17.50
C THR A 290 1.46 -27.69 -17.36
N PRO A 291 0.33 -27.47 -16.66
CA PRO A 291 -0.68 -28.52 -16.47
C PRO A 291 -1.30 -29.01 -17.79
N GLU A 292 -1.70 -30.28 -17.80
CA GLU A 292 -2.45 -30.91 -18.91
C GLU A 292 -3.81 -30.22 -19.11
N VAL A 293 -4.17 -29.98 -20.37
CA VAL A 293 -5.47 -29.44 -20.79
C VAL A 293 -6.18 -30.49 -21.63
N TRP A 294 -7.44 -30.72 -21.29
CA TRP A 294 -8.32 -31.59 -22.04
C TRP A 294 -9.10 -30.82 -23.10
N LYS A 295 -9.34 -31.48 -24.23
CA LYS A 295 -10.16 -31.00 -25.35
C LYS A 295 -9.64 -29.69 -25.95
N GLY A 296 -8.37 -29.36 -25.72
CA GLY A 296 -7.73 -28.13 -26.20
C GLY A 296 -6.99 -28.31 -27.51
N ALA A 297 -6.86 -27.23 -28.28
CA ALA A 297 -5.98 -27.19 -29.45
C ALA A 297 -4.49 -27.37 -29.08
N SER A 298 -4.17 -27.22 -27.78
CA SER A 298 -2.92 -27.61 -27.13
C SER A 298 -3.25 -28.54 -25.96
N ASP A 299 -2.42 -29.57 -25.77
CA ASP A 299 -2.56 -30.55 -24.67
C ASP A 299 -2.05 -30.02 -23.32
N SER A 300 -1.46 -28.81 -23.31
CA SER A 300 -0.95 -28.16 -22.10
C SER A 300 -1.17 -26.65 -22.12
N LEU A 301 -1.14 -26.05 -20.93
CA LEU A 301 -1.29 -24.62 -20.69
C LEU A 301 -0.10 -24.08 -19.91
N LYS A 302 0.46 -22.94 -20.32
CA LYS A 302 1.39 -22.18 -19.48
C LYS A 302 0.63 -21.45 -18.36
N ALA A 303 0.82 -21.89 -17.13
CA ALA A 303 0.23 -21.28 -15.95
C ALA A 303 1.25 -20.40 -15.23
N GLY A 304 0.85 -19.19 -14.81
CA GLY A 304 1.74 -18.25 -14.14
C GLY A 304 1.00 -17.07 -13.50
N PHE A 305 1.68 -15.94 -13.32
CA PHE A 305 1.08 -14.75 -12.70
C PHE A 305 0.94 -13.56 -13.66
N ALA A 306 -0.20 -12.88 -13.56
CA ALA A 306 -0.51 -11.64 -14.29
C ALA A 306 0.36 -10.44 -13.90
N ARG A 307 0.93 -10.49 -12.70
CA ARG A 307 1.75 -9.48 -12.04
C ARG A 307 2.85 -10.15 -11.24
N ASP A 308 3.86 -9.39 -10.83
CA ASP A 308 4.87 -9.91 -9.91
C ASP A 308 4.20 -10.44 -8.63
N ALA A 309 4.61 -11.64 -8.19
CA ALA A 309 4.11 -12.28 -6.98
C ALA A 309 5.17 -12.14 -5.89
N TYR A 310 4.82 -11.42 -4.82
CA TYR A 310 5.67 -11.20 -3.67
C TYR A 310 5.02 -11.77 -2.40
N VAL A 311 5.83 -12.25 -1.47
CA VAL A 311 5.39 -12.62 -0.12
C VAL A 311 6.29 -11.99 0.94
N THR A 312 5.69 -11.38 1.95
CA THR A 312 6.34 -10.86 3.14
C THR A 312 6.25 -11.88 4.26
N VAL A 313 7.39 -12.28 4.80
CA VAL A 313 7.54 -13.30 5.85
C VAL A 313 8.51 -12.84 6.93
N PRO A 314 8.45 -13.38 8.16
CA PRO A 314 9.47 -13.11 9.17
C PRO A 314 10.89 -13.38 8.65
N ALA A 315 11.85 -12.56 9.07
CA ALA A 315 13.23 -12.71 8.68
C ALA A 315 13.77 -14.09 9.10
N GLY A 316 14.40 -14.81 8.16
CA GLY A 316 14.92 -16.15 8.39
C GLY A 316 13.91 -17.29 8.23
N ALA A 317 12.63 -17.00 7.99
CA ALA A 317 11.62 -18.03 7.75
C ALA A 317 11.89 -18.80 6.44
N LYS A 318 11.65 -20.11 6.44
CA LYS A 318 11.75 -20.96 5.25
C LYS A 318 10.47 -20.83 4.44
N VAL A 319 10.59 -20.48 3.16
CA VAL A 319 9.45 -20.30 2.26
C VAL A 319 9.44 -21.36 1.17
N GLU A 320 8.32 -22.07 1.03
CA GLU A 320 8.12 -23.12 0.04
C GLU A 320 6.81 -22.87 -0.74
N PRO A 321 6.88 -22.50 -2.03
CA PRO A 321 5.70 -22.37 -2.88
C PRO A 321 5.24 -23.75 -3.40
N VAL A 322 3.95 -24.02 -3.29
CA VAL A 322 3.30 -25.28 -3.68
C VAL A 322 2.19 -25.00 -4.70
N TRP A 323 2.38 -25.47 -5.93
CA TRP A 323 1.40 -25.38 -7.00
C TRP A 323 0.23 -26.36 -6.79
N THR A 324 -0.99 -25.87 -6.91
CA THR A 324 -2.23 -26.66 -6.85
C THR A 324 -3.10 -26.36 -8.07
N PRO A 325 -3.10 -27.20 -9.12
CA PRO A 325 -3.93 -26.99 -10.31
C PRO A 325 -5.43 -27.19 -10.02
N GLN A 326 -6.29 -26.45 -10.70
CA GLN A 326 -7.73 -26.68 -10.70
C GLN A 326 -8.06 -27.75 -11.75
N GLN A 327 -8.02 -29.02 -11.35
CA GLN A 327 -8.26 -30.13 -12.28
C GLN A 327 -9.74 -30.56 -12.33
N PRO A 328 -10.21 -31.10 -13.47
CA PRO A 328 -9.52 -31.11 -14.77
C PRO A 328 -9.60 -29.72 -15.44
N LEU A 329 -8.54 -29.34 -16.15
CA LEU A 329 -8.57 -28.16 -17.02
C LEU A 329 -9.12 -28.58 -18.39
N VAL A 330 -10.22 -27.97 -18.82
CA VAL A 330 -10.91 -28.29 -20.08
C VAL A 330 -11.03 -27.02 -20.92
N ALA A 331 -10.66 -27.09 -22.19
CA ALA A 331 -10.80 -25.98 -23.13
C ALA A 331 -12.28 -25.68 -23.46
N PRO A 332 -12.63 -24.42 -23.82
CA PRO A 332 -11.73 -23.29 -24.02
C PRO A 332 -11.30 -22.63 -22.70
N ILE A 333 -10.02 -22.25 -22.62
CA ILE A 333 -9.45 -21.50 -21.49
C ILE A 333 -9.05 -20.12 -22.00
N ALA A 334 -9.60 -19.07 -21.42
CA ALA A 334 -9.24 -17.69 -21.76
C ALA A 334 -7.88 -17.31 -21.13
N ALA A 335 -7.15 -16.41 -21.78
CA ALA A 335 -5.99 -15.78 -21.15
C ALA A 335 -6.43 -15.09 -19.85
N GLN A 336 -5.58 -15.12 -18.82
CA GLN A 336 -5.84 -14.58 -17.48
C GLN A 336 -6.95 -15.30 -16.69
N GLN A 337 -7.56 -16.35 -17.24
CA GLN A 337 -8.46 -17.21 -16.48
C GLN A 337 -7.68 -17.89 -15.35
N THR A 338 -8.25 -17.92 -14.13
CA THR A 338 -7.67 -18.68 -13.03
C THR A 338 -7.74 -20.18 -13.30
N VAL A 339 -6.61 -20.87 -13.16
CA VAL A 339 -6.43 -22.30 -13.50
C VAL A 339 -5.84 -23.11 -12.35
N GLY A 340 -5.73 -22.49 -11.19
CA GLY A 340 -5.26 -23.10 -9.95
C GLY A 340 -4.77 -22.05 -8.99
N ALA A 341 -4.02 -22.48 -7.99
CA ALA A 341 -3.44 -21.60 -6.99
C ALA A 341 -2.03 -22.02 -6.57
N LEU A 342 -1.24 -21.04 -6.17
CA LEU A 342 0.05 -21.24 -5.52
C LEU A 342 -0.14 -21.03 -4.02
N ARG A 343 -0.01 -22.09 -3.23
CA ARG A 343 0.01 -22.01 -1.77
C ARG A 343 1.44 -21.78 -1.30
N VAL A 344 1.65 -20.80 -0.44
CA VAL A 344 2.96 -20.51 0.13
C VAL A 344 3.00 -21.05 1.54
N MET A 345 3.91 -21.99 1.77
CA MET A 345 4.21 -22.55 3.07
C MET A 345 5.35 -21.75 3.70
N VAL A 346 5.19 -21.37 4.96
CA VAL A 346 6.21 -20.68 5.77
C VAL A 346 6.47 -21.54 6.99
N ASP A 347 7.71 -22.00 7.13
CA ASP A 347 8.13 -22.94 8.18
C ASP A 347 7.20 -24.17 8.28
N GLY A 348 6.81 -24.70 7.11
CA GLY A 348 5.93 -25.87 6.99
C GLY A 348 4.44 -25.61 7.22
N LYS A 349 4.03 -24.38 7.52
CA LYS A 349 2.62 -24.00 7.73
C LYS A 349 2.08 -23.20 6.54
N PRO A 350 0.82 -23.42 6.13
CA PRO A 350 0.22 -22.61 5.07
C PRO A 350 0.08 -21.16 5.56
N ALA A 351 0.67 -20.22 4.83
CA ALA A 351 0.63 -18.80 5.15
C ALA A 351 -0.29 -18.02 4.21
N MET A 352 -0.16 -18.27 2.90
CA MET A 352 -0.89 -17.51 1.87
C MET A 352 -1.20 -18.34 0.63
N GLN A 353 -2.14 -17.86 -0.17
CA GLN A 353 -2.51 -18.46 -1.44
C GLN A 353 -2.69 -17.38 -2.51
N PHE A 354 -2.12 -17.60 -3.69
CA PHE A 354 -2.25 -16.71 -4.84
C PHE A 354 -2.98 -17.43 -5.99
N PRO A 355 -3.91 -16.78 -6.69
CA PRO A 355 -4.47 -17.34 -7.92
C PRO A 355 -3.39 -17.37 -9.01
N VAL A 356 -3.27 -18.52 -9.69
CA VAL A 356 -2.43 -18.67 -10.87
C VAL A 356 -3.33 -18.70 -12.08
N VAL A 357 -2.91 -18.00 -13.13
CA VAL A 357 -3.70 -17.76 -14.32
C VAL A 357 -3.09 -18.39 -15.56
N ALA A 358 -3.92 -18.64 -16.56
CA ALA A 358 -3.49 -18.95 -17.92
C ALA A 358 -2.70 -17.76 -18.50
N LEU A 359 -1.44 -17.97 -18.86
CA LEU A 359 -0.62 -16.92 -19.50
C LEU A 359 -1.04 -16.69 -20.95
N GLU A 360 -1.51 -17.74 -21.61
CA GLU A 360 -1.96 -17.76 -23.00
C GLU A 360 -3.33 -18.46 -23.07
N PRO A 361 -4.21 -18.10 -24.01
CA PRO A 361 -5.49 -18.79 -24.17
C PRO A 361 -5.29 -20.18 -24.81
N VAL A 362 -6.16 -21.13 -24.48
CA VAL A 362 -6.21 -22.44 -25.13
C VAL A 362 -7.60 -22.61 -25.75
N ALA A 363 -7.66 -22.56 -27.08
CA ALA A 363 -8.89 -22.80 -27.83
C ALA A 363 -9.31 -24.28 -27.75
N GLU A 364 -10.55 -24.58 -28.11
CA GLU A 364 -10.99 -25.96 -28.24
C GLU A 364 -10.26 -26.69 -29.37
N ALA A 365 -10.01 -27.98 -29.17
CA ALA A 365 -9.60 -28.88 -30.24
C ALA A 365 -10.75 -29.04 -31.26
N GLY A 366 -10.39 -29.50 -32.47
CA GLY A 366 -11.37 -29.99 -33.44
C GLY A 366 -12.15 -31.21 -32.91
N PHE A 367 -13.26 -31.55 -33.58
CA PHE A 367 -14.19 -32.61 -33.15
C PHE A 367 -13.49 -33.94 -32.79
N ALA A 368 -12.56 -34.41 -33.63
CA ALA A 368 -11.83 -35.65 -33.40
C ALA A 368 -10.97 -35.61 -32.13
N GLY A 369 -10.27 -34.50 -31.87
CA GLY A 369 -9.46 -34.33 -30.65
C GLY A 369 -10.31 -34.32 -29.39
N ARG A 370 -11.46 -33.63 -29.43
CA ARG A 370 -12.40 -33.62 -28.30
C ARG A 370 -13.05 -34.99 -28.04
N ALA A 371 -13.35 -35.75 -29.09
CA ALA A 371 -13.90 -37.09 -28.97
C ALA A 371 -12.87 -38.04 -28.35
N TRP A 372 -11.62 -37.99 -28.82
CA TRP A 372 -10.51 -38.79 -28.27
C TRP A 372 -10.27 -38.51 -26.79
N ASP A 373 -10.21 -37.22 -26.41
CA ASP A 373 -10.04 -36.84 -25.01
C ASP A 373 -11.23 -37.23 -24.14
N SER A 374 -12.44 -37.24 -24.68
CA SER A 374 -13.62 -37.72 -23.94
C SER A 374 -13.48 -39.22 -23.58
N VAL A 375 -12.94 -40.03 -24.48
CA VAL A 375 -12.63 -41.46 -24.22
C VAL A 375 -11.52 -41.59 -23.17
N ARG A 376 -10.44 -40.83 -23.30
CA ARG A 376 -9.32 -40.84 -22.34
C ARG A 376 -9.74 -40.40 -20.93
N MET A 377 -10.56 -39.35 -20.82
CA MET A 377 -11.12 -38.88 -19.55
C MET A 377 -12.04 -39.91 -18.91
N TRP A 378 -12.90 -40.56 -19.69
CA TRP A 378 -13.79 -41.62 -19.21
C TRP A 378 -13.02 -42.79 -18.59
N TRP A 379 -11.92 -43.21 -19.23
CA TRP A 379 -11.06 -44.27 -18.69
C TRP A 379 -10.37 -43.82 -17.40
N ARG A 380 -9.75 -42.64 -17.36
CA ARG A 380 -9.08 -42.13 -16.13
C ARG A 380 -10.05 -41.96 -14.95
N GLY A 381 -11.31 -41.61 -15.21
CA GLY A 381 -12.33 -41.45 -14.16
C GLY A 381 -12.80 -42.76 -13.52
N HIS A 382 -12.54 -43.92 -14.13
CA HIS A 382 -12.88 -45.24 -13.57
C HIS A 382 -11.69 -45.94 -12.89
N SER A 383 -10.49 -45.35 -12.96
CA SER A 383 -9.24 -45.92 -12.44
C SER A 383 -8.76 -45.29 -11.12
N GLY A 384 -9.55 -44.37 -10.55
CA GLY A 384 -9.18 -43.51 -9.41
C GLY A 384 -9.90 -43.86 -8.13
#